data_AF-A0AAE8U8F2-F1
#
_entry.id   AF-A0AAE8U8F2-F1
#
_cell.length_a   1.000
_cell.length_b   1.000
_cell.length_c   1.000
_cell.angle_alpha   90.00
_cell.angle_beta   90.00
_cell.angle_gamma   90.00
#
_symmetry.space_group_name_H-M   'P 1'
#
loop_
_entity.id
_entity.type
_entity.pdbx_description
1 polymer ?
#
loop_
_entity_poly.entity_id
_entity_poly.type
_entity_poly.pdbx_seq_one_letter_code
_entity_poly.pdbx_strand_id
1 'polypeptide(L)' 'MYYYEVICSSCRNKFRVYEGSLRFRQLKERTDKIFRCEECYSKIRMDAIKNFFR' A
#
# COMPACT_ATOMS: atom_id res chain seq x y z
N MET A 1 -10.50 1.30 18.15
CA MET A 1 -9.30 1.26 17.29
C MET A 1 -9.72 1.73 15.91
N TYR A 2 -9.23 2.90 15.48
CA TYR A 2 -9.63 3.49 14.20
C TYR A 2 -8.88 2.85 13.03
N TYR A 3 -9.56 2.68 11.91
CA TYR A 3 -8.96 2.21 10.66
C TYR A 3 -9.60 2.95 9.48
N TYR A 4 -8.82 3.13 8.42
CA TYR A 4 -9.31 3.59 7.13
C TYR A 4 -9.41 2.41 6.16
N GLU A 5 -10.47 2.38 5.36
CA GLU A 5 -10.55 1.50 4.21
C GLU A 5 -9.99 2.19 2.99
N VAL A 6 -8.99 1.56 2.38
CA VAL A 6 -8.27 2.09 1.22
C VAL A 6 -8.39 1.11 0.08
N ILE A 7 -8.63 1.62 -1.11
CA ILE A 7 -8.67 0.80 -2.32
C ILE A 7 -7.25 0.70 -2.87
N CYS A 8 -6.78 -0.54 -3.08
CA CYS A 8 -5.51 -0.77 -3.74
C CYS A 8 -5.59 -0.35 -5.20
N SER A 9 -4.68 0.51 -5.66
CA SER A 9 -4.67 0.94 -7.06
C SER A 9 -4.37 -0.18 -8.07
N SER A 10 -3.66 -1.24 -7.67
CA SER A 10 -3.30 -2.34 -8.58
C SER A 10 -4.41 -3.39 -8.69
N CYS A 11 -4.89 -3.97 -7.57
CA CYS A 11 -5.90 -5.02 -7.59
C CYS A 11 -7.33 -4.54 -7.34
N ARG A 12 -7.55 -3.24 -7.04
CA ARG A 12 -8.84 -2.64 -6.66
C ARG A 12 -9.51 -3.26 -5.43
N ASN A 13 -8.81 -4.12 -4.70
CA ASN A 13 -9.30 -4.65 -3.42
C ASN A 13 -9.21 -3.58 -2.33
N LYS A 14 -10.23 -3.57 -1.46
CA LYS A 14 -10.24 -2.77 -0.25
C LYS A 14 -9.37 -3.44 0.80
N PHE A 15 -8.54 -2.67 1.48
CA PHE A 15 -7.75 -3.12 2.61
C PHE A 15 -7.80 -2.10 3.74
N ARG A 16 -7.62 -2.59 4.96
CA ARG A 16 -7.69 -1.77 6.18
C ARG A 16 -6.31 -1.24 6.54
N VAL A 17 -6.22 0.06 6.75
CA VAL A 17 -5.05 0.74 7.29
C VAL A 17 -5.35 1.16 8.71
N TYR A 18 -4.70 0.50 9.66
CA TYR A 18 -4.91 0.74 11.08
C TYR A 18 -4.14 1.96 11.58
N GLU A 19 -4.75 2.67 12.52
CA GLU A 19 -4.13 3.76 13.27
C GLU A 19 -2.82 3.31 13.94
N GLY A 20 -1.81 4.19 13.94
CA GLY A 20 -0.46 3.89 14.42
C GLY A 20 0.51 3.34 13.36
N SER A 21 0.01 2.95 12.19
CA SER A 21 0.88 2.58 11.07
C SER A 21 1.43 3.81 10.33
N LEU A 22 2.64 3.68 9.78
CA LEU A 22 3.26 4.70 8.92
C LEU A 22 2.40 4.99 7.69
N ARG A 23 1.65 3.98 7.22
CA ARG A 23 0.67 4.10 6.11
C ARG A 23 -0.52 4.98 6.50
N PHE A 24 -1.01 4.87 7.74
CA PHE A 24 -2.09 5.70 8.27
C PHE A 24 -1.71 7.18 8.32
N ARG A 25 -0.51 7.47 8.84
CA ARG A 25 0.01 8.84 8.88
C ARG A 25 0.15 9.41 7.47
N GLN A 26 0.70 8.63 6.54
CA GLN A 26 0.84 9.05 5.14
C GLN A 26 -0.50 9.29 4.45
N LEU A 27 -1.54 8.49 4.77
CA LEU A 27 -2.88 8.66 4.24
C LEU A 27 -3.54 9.95 4.74
N LYS A 28 -3.28 10.32 5.99
CA LYS A 28 -3.77 11.57 6.58
C LYS A 28 -3.03 12.80 6.07
N GLU A 29 -1.71 12.70 5.84
CA GLU A 29 -0.89 13.80 5.33
C GLU A 29 -1.04 14.02 3.82
N ARG A 30 -1.31 12.97 3.03
CA ARG A 30 -1.43 13.03 1.56
C ARG A 30 -2.51 12.07 1.06
N THR A 31 -3.64 12.63 0.62
CA THR A 31 -4.78 11.88 0.07
C THR A 31 -4.58 11.44 -1.38
N ASP A 32 -3.61 12.03 -2.06
CA ASP A 32 -3.25 11.90 -3.47
C ASP A 32 -2.29 10.73 -3.78
N LYS A 33 -1.81 10.01 -2.76
CA LYS A 33 -0.89 8.88 -2.97
C LYS A 33 -1.59 7.62 -3.48
N ILE A 34 -0.92 6.93 -4.41
CA ILE A 34 -1.28 5.60 -4.87
C ILE A 34 -1.00 4.58 -3.76
N PHE A 35 -2.05 4.13 -3.07
CA PHE A 35 -1.96 3.08 -2.07
C PHE A 35 -2.06 1.68 -2.70
N ARG A 36 -1.23 0.76 -2.21
CA ARG A 36 -1.19 -0.63 -2.65
C ARG A 36 -1.36 -1.56 -1.45
N CYS A 37 -2.11 -2.65 -1.64
CA CYS A 37 -2.17 -3.71 -0.64
C CYS A 37 -0.81 -4.37 -0.50
N GLU A 38 -0.62 -5.10 0.59
CA GLU A 38 0.65 -5.75 0.91
C GLU A 38 1.09 -6.76 -0.15
N GLU A 39 0.15 -7.54 -0.70
CA GLU A 39 0.43 -8.48 -1.79
C GLU A 39 0.94 -7.78 -3.05
N CYS A 40 0.30 -6.69 -3.47
CA CYS A 40 0.73 -5.93 -4.64
C CYS A 40 2.10 -5.29 -4.39
N TYR A 41 2.32 -4.75 -3.19
CA TYR A 41 3.60 -4.19 -2.80
C TYR A 41 4.72 -5.24 -2.83
N SER A 42 4.45 -6.43 -2.28
CA SER A 42 5.40 -7.55 -2.26
C SER A 42 5.72 -8.04 -3.67
N LYS A 43 4.72 -8.22 -4.53
CA LYS A 43 4.91 -8.56 -5.95
C LYS A 43 5.82 -7.56 -6.66
N ILE A 44 5.51 -6.27 -6.56
CA ILE A 44 6.29 -5.21 -7.21
C ILE A 44 7.73 -5.19 -6.69
N ARG A 45 7.91 -5.39 -5.38
CA ARG A 45 9.23 -5.47 -4.78
C ARG A 45 10.02 -6.68 -5.30
N MET A 46 9.40 -7.86 -5.40
CA MET A 46 10.05 -9.04 -5.96
C MET A 46 10.37 -8.88 -7.45
N ASP A 47 9.47 -8.29 -8.22
CA ASP A 47 9.69 -8.01 -9.64
C ASP A 47 10.85 -7.04 -9.86
N ALA A 48 10.89 -5.96 -9.05
CA ALA A 48 11.99 -5.01 -9.05
C ALA A 48 13.33 -5.67 -8.67
N ILE A 49 13.33 -6.54 -7.66
CA ILE A 49 14.52 -7.32 -7.28
C ILE A 49 14.98 -8.20 -8.45
N LYS A 50 14.08 -8.97 -9.05
CA LYS A 50 14.41 -9.84 -10.19
C LYS A 50 14.97 -9.06 -11.37
N ASN A 51 14.39 -7.89 -11.67
CA ASN A 51 14.85 -7.04 -12.76
C ASN A 51 16.17 -6.33 -12.43
N PHE A 52 16.48 -6.09 -11.16
CA PHE A 52 17.74 -5.50 -10.73
C PHE A 52 18.92 -6.48 -10.84
N PHE A 53 18.67 -7.77 -10.61
CA PHE A 53 19.67 -8.83 -10.74
C PHE A 53 19.79 -9.43 -12.16
N ARG A 54 19.14 -8.82 -13.16
CA ARG A 54 19.19 -9.21 -14.57
C ARG A 54 20.21 -8.38 -15.33
#